data_AF-A0A942MKN9-F1
#
_entry.id   AF-A0A942MKN9-F1
#
_cell.length_a   1.000
_cell.length_b   1.000
_cell.length_c   1.000
_cell.angle_alpha   90.00
_cell.angle_beta   90.00
_cell.angle_gamma   90.00
#
_symmetry.space_group_name_H-M   'P 1'
#
loop_
_entity.id
_entity.type
_entity.pdbx_description
1 polymer ?
#
loop_
_entity_poly.entity_id
_entity_poly.type
_entity_poly.pdbx_seq_one_letter_code
_entity_poly.pdbx_strand_id
1 'polypeptide(L)'
;MQCNEIKLLLPDWVKEKEHNTSHIIIQQHLMTCQNCTNEAEAMEQLFSRIDNDKQYVPTQQYFTNLLPHIHQRIERKRKQKYYWRIFQIATPVVALFVLFFISPKFSSEQTFTIENAVEGIIQSSDTDELRDFASTMLTEDYSLPVLQHHDILSQEDKNVVEALVAENPQNAQRYLRSLESDDAPSLLQCTDEEAEQIALQLEKNFSPQ
;
A
#
# COMPACT_ATOMS: atom_id res chain seq x y z
N MET A 1 -28.77 27.09 8.00
CA MET A 1 -27.56 26.24 8.06
C MET A 1 -27.99 24.79 8.09
N GLN A 2 -27.29 23.92 7.37
CA GLN A 2 -27.61 22.50 7.36
C GLN A 2 -26.98 21.81 8.57
N CYS A 3 -27.63 20.80 9.15
CA CYS A 3 -27.11 20.09 10.33
C CYS A 3 -25.70 19.51 10.08
N ASN A 4 -25.41 19.12 8.84
CA ASN A 4 -24.09 18.58 8.45
C ASN A 4 -22.97 19.61 8.58
N GLU A 5 -23.24 20.88 8.24
CA GLU A 5 -22.24 21.97 8.36
C GLU A 5 -21.94 22.24 9.83
N ILE A 6 -22.98 22.28 10.67
CA ILE A 6 -22.85 22.49 12.12
C ILE A 6 -22.05 21.35 12.76
N LYS A 7 -22.26 20.11 12.32
CA LYS A 7 -21.55 18.93 12.83
C LYS A 7 -20.03 19.01 12.66
N LEU A 8 -19.56 19.62 11.56
CA LEU A 8 -18.13 19.81 11.32
C LEU A 8 -17.53 20.90 12.21
N LEU A 9 -18.33 21.88 12.63
CA LEU A 9 -17.90 23.03 13.43
C LEU A 9 -18.07 22.82 14.95
N LEU A 10 -18.82 21.78 15.35
CA LEU A 10 -19.10 21.44 16.73
C LEU A 10 -17.85 21.19 17.59
N PRO A 11 -16.82 20.44 17.13
CA PRO A 11 -15.62 20.20 17.93
C PRO A 11 -14.87 21.49 18.28
N ASP A 12 -14.73 22.40 17.32
CA ASP A 12 -14.06 23.69 17.52
C ASP A 12 -14.89 24.56 18.48
N TRP A 13 -16.21 24.59 18.31
CA TRP A 13 -17.12 25.32 19.21
C TRP A 13 -17.07 24.81 20.66
N VAL A 14 -16.95 23.50 20.88
CA VAL A 14 -16.83 22.92 22.23
C VAL A 14 -15.46 23.22 22.85
N LYS A 15 -14.40 23.20 22.05
CA LYS A 15 -13.01 23.37 22.51
C LYS A 15 -12.65 24.84 22.76
N GLU A 16 -13.14 25.74 21.92
CA GLU A 16 -12.75 27.15 21.91
C GLU A 16 -13.83 27.99 22.61
N LYS A 17 -13.48 28.64 23.72
CA LYS A 17 -14.41 29.53 24.46
C LYS A 17 -14.50 30.93 23.88
N GLU A 18 -13.77 31.22 22.80
CA GLU A 18 -13.65 32.57 22.27
C GLU A 18 -14.78 32.93 21.30
N HIS A 19 -15.26 34.17 21.40
CA HIS A 19 -16.40 34.67 20.64
C HIS A 19 -16.07 34.89 19.15
N ASN A 20 -16.07 33.83 18.36
CA ASN A 20 -16.11 33.95 16.90
C ASN A 20 -17.55 34.20 16.42
N THR A 21 -17.74 34.88 15.29
CA THR A 21 -19.06 35.12 14.68
C THR A 21 -19.81 33.81 14.40
N SER A 22 -19.08 32.73 14.12
CA SER A 22 -19.60 31.36 13.99
C SER A 22 -20.29 30.85 15.26
N HIS A 23 -19.89 31.27 16.47
CA HIS A 23 -20.51 30.82 17.73
C HIS A 23 -21.98 31.24 17.81
N ILE A 24 -22.32 32.45 17.35
CA ILE A 24 -23.69 32.96 17.42
C ILE A 24 -24.60 32.10 16.54
N ILE A 25 -24.15 31.77 15.33
CA ILE A 25 -24.92 30.98 14.37
C ILE A 25 -25.10 29.54 14.88
N ILE A 26 -24.03 28.94 15.42
CA ILE A 26 -24.08 27.59 15.99
C ILE A 26 -25.02 27.58 17.21
N GLN A 27 -24.87 28.52 18.12
CA GLN A 27 -25.73 28.62 19.31
C GLN A 27 -27.20 28.78 18.94
N GLN A 28 -27.51 29.62 17.94
CA GLN A 28 -28.87 29.77 17.44
C GLN A 28 -29.42 28.46 16.82
N HIS A 29 -28.59 27.68 16.15
CA HIS A 29 -28.97 26.37 15.63
C HIS A 29 -29.21 25.35 16.75
N LEU A 30 -28.35 25.32 17.78
CA LEU A 30 -28.48 24.44 18.94
C LEU A 30 -29.74 24.73 19.77
N MET A 31 -30.30 25.94 19.70
CA MET A 31 -31.60 26.26 20.31
C MET A 31 -32.79 25.68 19.55
N THR A 32 -32.62 25.35 18.26
CA THR A 32 -33.73 24.90 17.39
C THR A 32 -33.65 23.42 17.03
N CYS A 33 -32.46 22.82 17.03
CA CYS A 33 -32.23 21.44 16.60
C CYS A 33 -31.77 20.53 17.75
N GLN A 34 -32.68 19.75 18.32
CA GLN A 34 -32.40 18.83 19.45
C GLN A 34 -31.30 17.81 19.14
N ASN A 35 -31.20 17.33 17.89
CA ASN A 35 -30.18 16.35 17.53
C ASN A 35 -28.77 16.92 17.64
N CYS A 36 -28.56 18.14 17.14
CA CYS A 36 -27.26 18.82 17.24
C CYS A 36 -26.94 19.19 18.70
N THR A 37 -27.95 19.52 19.52
CA THR A 37 -27.76 19.75 20.96
C THR A 37 -27.25 18.51 21.68
N ASN A 38 -27.84 17.35 21.41
CA ASN A 38 -27.40 16.08 22.01
C ASN A 38 -25.97 15.71 21.56
N GLU A 39 -25.63 15.94 20.29
CA GLU A 39 -24.26 15.73 19.79
C GLU A 39 -23.25 16.68 20.45
N ALA A 40 -23.62 17.95 20.66
CA ALA A 40 -22.80 18.94 21.35
C ALA A 40 -22.51 18.53 22.79
N GLU A 41 -23.54 18.12 23.53
CA GLU A 41 -23.41 17.65 24.91
C GLU A 41 -22.53 16.40 25.00
N ALA A 42 -22.67 15.45 24.07
CA ALA A 42 -21.83 14.26 24.02
C ALA A 42 -20.35 14.62 23.77
N MET A 43 -20.08 15.59 22.89
CA MET A 43 -18.72 16.09 22.66
C MET A 43 -18.17 16.82 23.89
N GLU A 44 -18.96 17.66 24.55
CA GLU A 44 -18.56 18.37 25.78
C GLU A 44 -18.17 17.40 26.89
N GLN A 45 -18.95 16.32 27.08
CA GLN A 45 -18.61 15.26 28.03
C GLN A 45 -17.30 14.55 27.65
N LEU A 46 -17.07 14.31 26.36
CA LEU A 46 -15.86 13.65 25.87
C LEU A 46 -14.62 14.53 26.09
N PHE A 47 -14.68 15.81 25.73
CA PHE A 47 -13.59 16.76 26.00
C PHE A 47 -13.36 16.93 27.49
N SER A 48 -14.41 17.01 28.30
CA SER A 48 -14.28 17.05 29.77
C SER A 48 -13.56 15.83 30.31
N ARG A 49 -13.77 14.63 29.76
CA ARG A 49 -13.01 13.43 30.17
C ARG A 49 -11.55 13.52 29.76
N ILE A 50 -11.26 14.01 28.55
CA ILE A 50 -9.89 14.18 28.04
C ILE A 50 -9.12 15.21 28.86
N ASP A 51 -9.77 16.30 29.25
CA ASP A 51 -9.15 17.39 30.03
C ASP A 51 -8.94 16.99 31.50
N ASN A 52 -9.84 16.17 32.05
CA ASN A 52 -9.72 15.66 33.42
C ASN A 52 -8.78 14.46 33.54
N ASP A 53 -8.57 13.71 32.46
CA ASP A 53 -7.55 12.68 32.45
C ASP A 53 -6.19 13.36 32.58
N LYS A 54 -5.43 13.00 33.61
CA LYS A 54 -4.12 13.62 33.87
C LYS A 54 -3.21 13.23 32.72
N GLN A 55 -3.14 14.09 31.71
CA GLN A 55 -2.34 13.86 30.54
C GLN A 55 -0.93 13.53 31.00
N TYR A 56 -0.50 12.30 30.72
CA TYR A 56 0.88 11.90 30.93
C TYR A 56 1.72 12.72 29.95
N VAL A 57 2.20 13.87 30.39
CA VAL A 57 3.15 14.68 29.63
C VAL A 57 4.45 13.89 29.62
N PRO A 58 4.92 13.43 28.46
CA PRO A 58 6.19 12.70 28.39
C PRO A 58 7.30 13.56 28.95
N THR A 59 8.29 12.94 29.61
CA THR A 59 9.44 13.68 30.13
C THR A 59 10.19 14.35 28.98
N GLN A 60 10.89 15.46 29.24
CA GLN A 60 11.66 16.18 28.21
C GLN A 60 12.68 15.27 27.49
N GLN A 61 13.17 14.24 28.18
CA GLN A 61 14.06 13.21 27.61
C GLN A 61 13.42 12.40 26.48
N TYR A 62 12.10 12.19 26.49
CA TYR A 62 11.37 11.55 25.40
C TYR A 62 11.56 12.32 24.09
N PHE A 63 11.40 13.64 24.15
CA PHE A 63 11.51 14.50 22.97
C PHE A 63 12.96 14.63 22.47
N THR A 64 13.94 14.67 23.38
CA THR A 64 15.35 14.79 22.98
C THR A 64 15.92 13.50 22.44
N ASN A 65 15.48 12.33 22.95
CA ASN A 65 16.08 11.05 22.59
C ASN A 65 15.25 10.30 21.54
N LEU A 66 13.95 10.15 21.75
CA LEU A 66 13.13 9.28 20.90
C LEU A 66 12.74 9.96 19.59
N LEU A 67 12.34 11.24 19.66
CA LEU A 67 11.86 11.98 18.50
C LEU A 67 12.87 12.05 17.34
N PRO A 68 14.18 12.37 17.55
CA PRO A 68 15.13 12.38 16.46
C PRO A 68 15.35 10.98 15.86
N HIS A 69 15.32 9.91 16.67
CA HIS A 69 15.44 8.55 16.16
C HIS A 69 14.24 8.13 15.30
N ILE A 70 13.03 8.51 15.69
CA ILE A 70 11.82 8.26 14.90
C ILE A 70 11.91 9.02 13.58
N HIS A 71 12.23 10.32 13.60
CA HIS A 71 12.39 11.10 12.38
C HIS A 71 13.46 10.53 11.46
N GLN A 72 14.62 10.15 12.01
CA GLN A 72 15.69 9.54 11.22
C GLN A 72 15.25 8.21 10.59
N ARG A 73 14.44 7.41 11.29
CA ARG A 73 13.91 6.14 10.76
C ARG A 73 12.91 6.38 9.63
N ILE A 74 12.02 7.36 9.78
CA ILE A 74 11.06 7.75 8.75
C ILE A 74 11.80 8.28 7.51
N GLU A 75 12.79 9.15 7.70
CA GLU A 75 13.57 9.74 6.62
C GLU A 75 14.39 8.68 5.86
N ARG A 76 15.02 7.73 6.57
CA ARG A 76 15.69 6.60 5.93
C ARG A 76 14.73 5.76 5.08
N LYS A 77 13.55 5.42 5.61
CA LYS A 77 12.53 4.68 4.85
C LYS A 77 12.07 5.46 3.61
N ARG A 78 11.89 6.78 3.73
CA ARG A 78 11.52 7.65 2.61
C ARG A 78 12.60 7.68 1.53
N LYS A 79 13.87 7.90 1.92
CA LYS A 79 15.01 7.88 0.99
C LYS A 79 15.17 6.52 0.31
N GLN A 80 15.04 5.42 1.06
CA GLN A 80 15.14 4.07 0.50
C GLN A 80 14.06 3.80 -0.57
N LYS A 81 12.80 4.15 -0.30
CA LYS A 81 11.72 4.05 -1.29
C LYS A 81 11.98 4.93 -2.52
N TYR A 82 12.50 6.14 -2.30
CA TYR A 82 12.82 7.06 -3.39
C TYR A 82 13.94 6.53 -4.30
N TYR A 83 15.04 6.02 -3.74
CA TYR A 83 16.12 5.40 -4.52
C TYR A 83 15.64 4.16 -5.29
N TRP A 84 14.78 3.34 -4.69
CA TRP A 84 14.19 2.19 -5.37
C TRP A 84 13.38 2.59 -6.60
N ARG A 85 12.53 3.63 -6.50
CA ARG A 85 11.79 4.17 -7.63
C ARG A 85 12.69 4.72 -8.74
N ILE A 86 13.75 5.46 -8.38
CA ILE A 86 14.70 5.98 -9.37
C ILE A 86 15.37 4.83 -10.11
N PHE A 87 15.83 3.80 -9.41
CA PHE A 87 16.47 2.64 -10.05
C PHE A 87 15.52 1.93 -11.02
N GLN A 88 14.25 1.78 -10.66
CA GLN A 88 13.25 1.14 -11.52
C GLN A 88 13.03 1.90 -12.83
N ILE A 89 13.11 3.23 -12.81
CA ILE A 89 12.95 4.08 -14.01
C ILE A 89 14.27 4.23 -14.77
N ALA A 90 15.41 4.35 -14.08
CA ALA A 90 16.72 4.57 -14.70
C ALA A 90 17.23 3.33 -15.45
N THR A 91 16.94 2.12 -14.94
CA THR A 91 17.41 0.86 -15.54
C THR A 91 17.02 0.68 -17.02
N PRO A 92 15.75 0.82 -17.43
CA PRO A 92 15.37 0.68 -18.84
C PRO A 92 15.99 1.77 -19.73
N VAL A 93 16.14 3.00 -19.23
CA VAL A 93 16.75 4.10 -19.98
C VAL A 93 18.22 3.81 -20.25
N VAL A 94 18.98 3.39 -19.22
CA VAL A 94 20.39 3.01 -19.38
C VAL A 94 20.54 1.82 -20.33
N ALA A 95 19.66 0.81 -20.24
CA ALA A 95 19.67 -0.33 -21.16
C ALA A 95 19.48 0.09 -22.63
N LEU A 96 18.57 1.03 -22.91
CA LEU A 96 18.37 1.57 -24.26
C LEU A 96 19.60 2.34 -24.76
N PHE A 97 20.24 3.15 -23.90
CA PHE A 97 21.49 3.83 -24.27
C PHE A 97 22.59 2.81 -24.58
N VAL A 98 22.78 1.80 -23.73
CA VAL A 98 23.78 0.75 -23.95
C VAL A 98 23.51 0.01 -25.27
N LEU A 99 22.27 -0.39 -25.55
CA LEU A 99 21.90 -1.01 -26.82
C LEU A 99 22.21 -0.10 -28.02
N PHE A 100 21.80 1.18 -27.95
CA PHE A 100 22.04 2.17 -29.00
C PHE A 100 23.53 2.35 -29.33
N PHE A 101 24.41 2.35 -28.32
CA PHE A 101 25.85 2.46 -28.52
C PHE A 101 26.51 1.17 -29.06
N ILE A 102 25.89 0.01 -28.84
CA ILE A 102 26.39 -1.28 -29.36
C ILE A 102 25.92 -1.53 -30.80
N SER A 103 24.73 -1.04 -31.18
CA SER A 103 24.13 -1.22 -32.51
C SER A 103 25.02 -0.83 -33.73
N PRO A 104 25.82 0.26 -33.74
CA PRO A 104 26.52 0.66 -34.95
C PRO A 104 27.64 -0.30 -35.40
N LYS A 105 28.01 -1.29 -34.58
CA LYS A 105 29.01 -2.30 -34.97
C LYS A 105 28.41 -3.55 -35.63
N PHE A 106 27.08 -3.68 -35.69
CA PHE A 106 26.41 -4.87 -36.20
C PHE A 106 25.78 -4.69 -37.60
N SER A 107 26.09 -3.60 -38.31
CA SER A 107 25.72 -3.41 -39.72
C SER A 107 26.68 -4.13 -40.69
N SER A 108 26.99 -5.39 -40.39
CA SER A 108 27.49 -6.33 -41.39
C SER A 108 26.26 -6.88 -42.10
N GLU A 109 26.11 -6.60 -43.39
CA GLU A 109 25.10 -7.19 -44.27
C GLU A 109 25.17 -8.73 -44.22
N GLN A 110 24.46 -9.34 -43.28
CA GLN A 110 24.07 -10.75 -43.38
C GLN A 110 22.66 -10.73 -43.94
N THR A 111 22.55 -10.86 -45.26
CA THR A 111 21.31 -11.26 -45.92
C THR A 111 20.96 -12.66 -45.43
N PHE A 112 20.24 -12.74 -44.31
CA PHE A 112 19.70 -13.97 -43.77
C PHE A 112 18.59 -14.44 -44.71
N THR A 113 18.97 -15.21 -45.73
CA THR A 113 18.03 -15.92 -46.57
C THR A 113 17.40 -17.05 -45.76
N ILE A 114 16.08 -16.98 -45.61
CA ILE A 114 15.26 -17.89 -44.78
C ILE A 114 15.46 -19.37 -45.17
N GLU A 115 15.88 -19.66 -46.41
CA GLU A 115 16.19 -21.01 -46.87
C GLU A 115 17.26 -21.71 -46.03
N ASN A 116 18.35 -21.02 -45.64
CA ASN A 116 19.44 -21.65 -44.89
C ASN A 116 19.07 -21.98 -43.43
N ALA A 117 18.12 -21.23 -42.84
CA ALA A 117 17.67 -21.45 -41.47
C ALA A 117 16.70 -22.61 -41.36
N VAL A 118 15.83 -22.78 -42.36
CA VAL A 118 14.89 -23.91 -42.41
C VAL A 118 15.62 -25.20 -42.73
N GLU A 119 16.62 -25.17 -43.63
CA GLU A 119 17.42 -26.34 -43.95
C GLU A 119 18.28 -26.80 -42.75
N GLY A 120 18.85 -25.85 -41.98
CA GLY A 120 19.59 -26.16 -40.75
C GLY A 120 18.73 -26.73 -39.62
N ILE A 121 17.47 -26.29 -39.48
CA ILE A 121 16.55 -26.80 -38.44
C ILE A 121 16.00 -28.19 -38.83
N ILE A 122 15.75 -28.43 -40.11
CA ILE A 122 15.31 -29.75 -40.60
C ILE A 122 16.43 -30.78 -40.52
N GLN A 123 17.70 -30.37 -40.68
CA GLN A 123 18.84 -31.28 -40.61
C GLN A 123 19.33 -31.57 -39.18
N SER A 124 18.96 -30.72 -38.20
CA SER A 124 19.36 -30.87 -36.79
C SER A 124 18.24 -31.36 -35.87
N SER A 125 17.00 -31.46 -36.35
CA SER A 125 15.93 -32.12 -35.62
C SER A 125 15.90 -33.61 -35.97
N ASP A 126 16.74 -34.38 -35.28
CA ASP A 126 16.56 -35.82 -35.18
C ASP A 126 15.18 -36.05 -34.53
N THR A 127 14.23 -36.53 -35.32
CA THR A 127 12.80 -36.54 -35.00
C THR A 127 12.43 -37.51 -33.87
N ASP A 128 13.40 -38.27 -33.37
CA ASP A 128 13.25 -39.21 -32.28
C ASP A 128 13.31 -38.53 -30.89
N GLU A 129 14.11 -37.47 -30.69
CA GLU A 129 14.21 -36.80 -29.39
C GLU A 129 12.96 -35.97 -29.05
N LEU A 130 12.35 -35.33 -30.07
CA LEU A 130 11.09 -34.58 -29.91
C LEU A 130 9.90 -35.49 -29.62
N ARG A 131 9.94 -36.73 -30.10
CA ARG A 131 8.89 -37.73 -29.87
C ARG A 131 8.97 -38.30 -28.45
N ASP A 132 10.18 -38.50 -27.94
CA ASP A 132 10.40 -38.91 -26.55
C ASP A 132 9.95 -37.81 -25.58
N PHE A 133 10.35 -36.55 -25.81
CA PHE A 133 9.95 -35.42 -24.97
C PHE A 133 8.43 -35.18 -24.93
N ALA A 134 7.75 -35.30 -26.08
CA ALA A 134 6.30 -35.20 -26.14
C ALA A 134 5.59 -36.34 -25.40
N SER A 135 6.15 -37.56 -25.42
CA SER A 135 5.59 -38.70 -24.70
C SER A 135 5.82 -38.62 -23.18
N THR A 136 6.94 -38.05 -22.73
CA THR A 136 7.21 -37.79 -21.30
C THR A 136 6.28 -36.70 -20.75
N MET A 137 6.04 -35.62 -21.50
CA MET A 137 5.11 -34.54 -21.10
C MET A 137 3.64 -34.98 -21.05
N LEU A 138 3.26 -36.02 -21.79
CA LEU A 138 1.88 -36.54 -21.82
C LEU A 138 1.60 -37.63 -20.76
N THR A 139 2.63 -38.18 -20.12
CA THR A 139 2.49 -39.28 -19.15
C THR A 139 2.78 -38.87 -17.70
N GLU A 140 3.43 -37.74 -17.47
CA GLU A 140 3.53 -37.17 -16.13
C GLU A 140 2.27 -36.37 -15.78
N ASP A 141 1.36 -37.07 -15.09
CA ASP A 141 0.24 -36.50 -14.36
C ASP A 141 0.80 -35.47 -13.35
N TYR A 142 0.77 -34.19 -13.72
CA TYR A 142 1.24 -33.05 -12.92
C TYR A 142 0.38 -32.91 -11.65
N SER A 143 0.65 -33.77 -10.67
CA SER A 143 0.28 -33.52 -9.28
C SER A 143 1.25 -32.49 -8.74
N LEU A 144 0.81 -31.22 -8.74
CA LEU A 144 1.51 -30.09 -8.16
C LEU A 144 2.02 -30.45 -6.75
N PRO A 145 3.34 -30.41 -6.49
CA PRO A 145 3.88 -30.57 -5.14
C PRO A 145 3.73 -29.23 -4.42
N VAL A 146 2.49 -28.87 -4.09
CA VAL A 146 2.19 -27.74 -3.22
C VAL A 146 1.40 -28.35 -2.07
N LEU A 147 1.86 -28.14 -0.83
CA LEU A 147 1.24 -28.56 0.45
C LEU A 147 1.83 -29.79 1.17
N GLN A 148 3.16 -29.94 1.26
CA GLN A 148 3.76 -30.87 2.26
C GLN A 148 4.55 -30.19 3.39
N HIS A 149 4.52 -28.86 3.55
CA HIS A 149 5.34 -28.16 4.55
C HIS A 149 4.63 -27.17 5.49
N HIS A 150 3.30 -27.21 5.65
CA HIS A 150 2.60 -26.31 6.58
C HIS A 150 2.08 -27.01 7.85
N ASP A 151 3.02 -27.47 8.70
CA ASP A 151 2.73 -27.83 10.11
C ASP A 151 2.73 -26.61 11.06
N ILE A 152 2.87 -25.39 10.55
CA ILE A 152 3.00 -24.16 11.37
C ILE A 152 1.69 -23.34 11.40
N LEU A 153 0.67 -23.68 10.59
CA LEU A 153 -0.60 -22.96 10.58
C LEU A 153 -1.45 -23.29 11.81
N SER A 154 -1.98 -22.25 12.47
CA SER A 154 -2.99 -22.40 13.51
C SER A 154 -4.20 -23.17 12.97
N GLN A 155 -4.90 -23.90 13.84
CA GLN A 155 -6.14 -24.62 13.48
C GLN A 155 -7.17 -23.66 12.83
N GLU A 156 -7.13 -22.39 13.21
CA GLU A 156 -8.02 -21.34 12.70
C GLU A 156 -7.69 -20.95 11.24
N ASP A 157 -6.41 -20.84 10.89
CA ASP A 157 -5.97 -20.52 9.53
C ASP A 157 -6.27 -21.67 8.55
N LYS A 158 -6.20 -22.92 9.03
CA LYS A 158 -6.54 -24.10 8.22
C LYS A 158 -8.00 -24.08 7.79
N ASN A 159 -8.92 -23.71 8.68
CA ASN A 159 -10.35 -23.62 8.38
C ASN A 159 -10.65 -22.50 7.36
N VAL A 160 -9.91 -21.38 7.44
CA VAL A 160 -10.05 -20.25 6.50
C VAL A 160 -9.53 -20.63 5.10
N VAL A 161 -8.39 -21.30 5.02
CA VAL A 161 -7.84 -21.79 3.74
C VAL A 161 -8.78 -22.81 3.10
N GLU A 162 -9.32 -23.75 3.88
CA GLU A 162 -10.23 -24.78 3.36
C GLU A 162 -11.55 -24.19 2.83
N ALA A 163 -12.11 -23.19 3.52
CA ALA A 163 -13.27 -22.44 3.04
C ALA A 163 -12.97 -21.65 1.76
N LEU A 164 -11.80 -21.00 1.67
CA LEU A 164 -11.38 -20.24 0.49
C LEU A 164 -11.08 -21.13 -0.73
N VAL A 165 -10.51 -22.31 -0.53
CA VAL A 165 -10.26 -23.28 -1.61
C VAL A 165 -11.58 -23.79 -2.20
N ALA A 166 -12.58 -24.05 -1.36
CA ALA A 166 -13.90 -24.52 -1.81
C ALA A 166 -14.64 -23.46 -2.65
N GLU A 167 -14.43 -22.17 -2.36
CA GLU A 167 -15.07 -21.07 -3.07
C GLU A 167 -14.28 -20.63 -4.33
N ASN A 168 -12.95 -20.50 -4.23
CA ASN A 168 -12.09 -20.19 -5.36
C ASN A 168 -10.60 -20.54 -5.08
N PRO A 169 -10.02 -21.53 -5.79
CA PRO A 169 -8.66 -21.99 -5.52
C PRO A 169 -7.58 -20.91 -5.73
N GLN A 170 -7.85 -19.86 -6.52
CA GLN A 170 -6.90 -18.75 -6.71
C GLN A 170 -6.82 -17.81 -5.49
N ASN A 171 -7.90 -17.71 -4.70
CA ASN A 171 -7.92 -16.87 -3.51
C ASN A 171 -7.12 -17.49 -2.36
N ALA A 172 -7.15 -18.82 -2.25
CA ALA A 172 -6.33 -19.56 -1.29
C ALA A 172 -4.83 -19.32 -1.48
N GLN A 173 -4.36 -19.28 -2.73
CA GLN A 173 -2.96 -18.96 -3.04
C GLN A 173 -2.57 -17.53 -2.66
N ARG A 174 -3.47 -16.56 -2.84
CA ARG A 174 -3.22 -15.17 -2.40
C ARG A 174 -3.15 -15.05 -0.88
N TYR A 175 -4.03 -15.76 -0.17
CA TYR A 175 -4.04 -15.77 1.30
C TYR A 175 -2.79 -16.43 1.88
N LEU A 176 -2.39 -17.59 1.36
CA LEU A 176 -1.14 -18.25 1.78
C LEU A 176 0.09 -17.37 1.54
N ARG A 177 0.15 -16.68 0.38
CA ARG A 177 1.24 -15.73 0.09
C ARG A 177 1.25 -14.53 1.04
N SER A 178 0.09 -14.11 1.55
CA SER A 178 0.01 -13.02 2.55
C SER A 178 0.43 -13.44 3.96
N LEU A 179 0.37 -14.74 4.27
CA LEU A 179 0.87 -15.30 5.54
C LEU A 179 2.38 -15.51 5.52
N GLU A 180 2.98 -15.78 4.36
CA GLU A 180 4.44 -15.92 4.20
C GLU A 180 5.19 -14.59 4.16
N SER A 181 4.51 -13.48 3.85
CA SER A 181 5.08 -12.15 4.05
C SER A 181 4.91 -11.75 5.51
N ASP A 182 6.01 -11.68 6.27
CA ASP A 182 6.08 -11.08 7.63
C ASP A 182 5.53 -9.63 7.71
N ASP A 183 5.17 -9.05 6.57
CA ASP A 183 4.42 -7.81 6.47
C ASP A 183 2.91 -8.10 6.63
N ALA A 184 2.45 -8.16 7.88
CA ALA A 184 1.03 -8.06 8.21
C ALA A 184 0.36 -6.95 7.38
N PRO A 185 -0.85 -7.17 6.81
CA PRO A 185 -1.49 -6.17 5.98
C PRO A 185 -1.84 -4.95 6.83
N SER A 186 -1.03 -3.91 6.73
CA SER A 186 -1.39 -2.57 7.16
C SER A 186 -2.60 -2.15 6.31
N LEU A 187 -3.79 -2.23 6.90
CA LEU A 187 -5.11 -1.90 6.33
C LEU A 187 -5.29 -0.42 5.94
N LEU A 188 -4.20 0.32 5.72
CA LEU A 188 -4.20 1.70 5.23
C LEU A 188 -3.01 1.87 4.29
N GLN A 189 -3.07 1.30 3.09
CA GLN A 189 -2.27 1.80 1.97
C GLN A 189 -2.90 3.11 1.48
N CYS A 190 -2.68 4.18 2.25
CA CYS A 190 -2.86 5.53 1.74
C CYS A 190 -1.82 5.71 0.64
N THR A 191 -2.28 6.00 -0.58
CA THR A 191 -1.37 6.21 -1.70
C THR A 191 -0.54 7.47 -1.45
N ASP A 192 0.67 7.54 -2.02
CA ASP A 192 1.55 8.69 -1.78
C ASP A 192 0.91 10.02 -2.24
N GLU A 193 0.01 9.97 -3.24
CA GLU A 193 -0.77 11.14 -3.69
C GLU A 193 -1.79 11.59 -2.64
N GLU A 194 -2.47 10.66 -1.97
CA GLU A 194 -3.43 10.99 -0.90
C GLU A 194 -2.71 11.56 0.33
N ALA A 195 -1.54 11.00 0.67
CA ALA A 195 -0.72 11.51 1.77
C ALA A 195 -0.20 12.93 1.50
N GLU A 196 0.17 13.24 0.25
CA GLU A 196 0.62 14.57 -0.17
C GLU A 196 -0.53 15.59 -0.18
N GLN A 197 -1.73 15.19 -0.60
CA GLN A 197 -2.92 16.04 -0.54
C GLN A 197 -3.33 16.37 0.91
N ILE A 198 -3.27 15.39 1.81
CA ILE A 198 -3.55 15.60 3.24
C ILE A 198 -2.51 16.55 3.86
N ALA A 199 -1.23 16.39 3.51
CA ALA A 199 -0.17 17.28 3.99
C ALA A 199 -0.36 18.74 3.52
N LEU A 200 -0.72 18.94 2.24
CA LEU A 200 -1.00 20.27 1.69
C LEU A 200 -2.25 20.92 2.30
N GLN A 201 -3.28 20.14 2.60
CA GLN A 201 -4.46 20.66 3.30
C GLN A 201 -4.14 21.08 4.73
N LEU A 202 -3.31 20.33 5.44
CA LEU A 202 -2.87 20.69 6.79
C LEU A 202 -1.99 21.95 6.77
N GLU A 203 -1.03 22.06 5.86
CA GLU A 203 -0.15 23.24 5.76
C GLU A 203 -0.93 24.52 5.44
N LYS A 204 -1.98 24.42 4.60
CA LYS A 204 -2.86 25.56 4.29
C LYS A 204 -3.71 26.01 5.49
N ASN A 205 -4.05 25.09 6.39
CA ASN A 205 -4.88 25.38 7.58
C ASN A 205 -4.06 25.87 8.79
N PHE A 206 -2.74 25.60 8.81
CA PHE A 206 -1.86 25.97 9.94
C PHE A 206 -0.92 27.15 9.65
N SER A 207 -1.05 27.82 8.49
CA SER A 207 -0.28 29.03 8.20
C SER A 207 -0.98 30.25 8.82
N PRO A 208 -0.37 30.94 9.80
CA PRO A 208 -0.98 32.10 10.45
C PRO A 208 -1.08 33.27 9.48
N GLN A 209 -2.27 33.90 9.42
CA GLN A 209 -2.48 35.19 8.76
C GLN A 209 -1.88 36.34 9.58
#